data_AF-A0A0C7R4B1-F1
#
_entry.id   AF-A0A0C7R4B1-F1
#
_cell.length_a   1.000
_cell.length_b   1.000
_cell.length_c   1.000
_cell.angle_alpha   90.00
_cell.angle_beta   90.00
_cell.angle_gamma   90.00
#
_symmetry.space_group_name_H-M   'P 1'
#
loop_
_entity.id
_entity.type
_entity.pdbx_description
1 polymer ?
#
loop_
_entity_poly.entity_id
_entity_poly.type
_entity_poly.pdbx_seq_one_letter_code
_entity_poly.pdbx_strand_id
1 'polypeptide(L)'
;MGNTSRKNIFELMKEKYDLVEEVVKIEKLLDEDMITTYEFDEKSGKIYESDEFILEDFVDEFLLYKWKHCRNYITYAEIRDVLNINEFINYCKRGYFSGDLEEIINYIEYILNIINIYETYKSECIDRVESNQFYDILIRNINILLDHINYESKKFESEEKVLVVEKNPAVTSVAEIVEDDLSFKVIEYNHHLLKGNLDRKKEILKALADKVEPLTENLDKQLASDFGFLLNNINIRHNNLEGKHKKDYIVNMQDEELEEWYDEAYQLMLLCILENEYKNNSQGKIKQLKKDMFN
;
A
#
# COMPACT_ATOMS: atom_id res chain seq x y z
N MET A 1 -9.55 -46.30 1.59
CA MET A 1 -8.73 -45.69 2.66
C MET A 1 -7.87 -44.65 2.00
N GLY A 2 -8.24 -43.37 2.15
CA GLY A 2 -7.57 -42.24 1.49
C GLY A 2 -6.19 -42.04 2.10
N ASN A 3 -5.18 -41.97 1.25
CA ASN A 3 -3.79 -41.78 1.62
C ASN A 3 -3.59 -40.29 2.01
N THR A 4 -3.78 -39.93 3.28
CA THR A 4 -3.36 -38.61 3.78
C THR A 4 -1.84 -38.60 3.83
N SER A 5 -1.21 -38.05 2.80
CA SER A 5 0.24 -37.79 2.76
C SER A 5 0.67 -37.06 4.04
N ARG A 6 1.76 -37.52 4.66
CA ARG A 6 2.34 -36.88 5.84
C ARG A 6 2.77 -35.46 5.47
N LYS A 7 2.21 -34.47 6.16
CA LYS A 7 2.61 -33.07 6.00
C LYS A 7 4.05 -32.86 6.49
N ASN A 8 4.80 -32.04 5.77
CA ASN A 8 6.16 -31.66 6.17
C ASN A 8 6.12 -30.52 7.21
N ILE A 9 7.27 -30.22 7.82
CA ILE A 9 7.35 -29.23 8.89
C ILE A 9 6.93 -27.82 8.44
N PHE A 10 7.19 -27.44 7.18
CA PHE A 10 6.83 -26.13 6.64
C PHE A 10 5.33 -25.99 6.43
N GLU A 11 4.67 -27.05 5.95
CA GLU A 11 3.20 -27.11 5.83
C GLU A 11 2.54 -27.00 7.22
N LEU A 12 3.09 -27.69 8.21
CA LEU A 12 2.60 -27.61 9.59
C LEU A 12 2.80 -26.23 10.22
N MET A 13 3.92 -25.55 9.93
CA MET A 13 4.16 -24.18 10.41
C MET A 13 3.18 -23.19 9.76
N LYS A 14 2.92 -23.33 8.46
CA LYS A 14 1.96 -22.48 7.74
C LYS A 14 0.53 -22.67 8.24
N GLU A 15 0.12 -23.92 8.52
CA GLU A 15 -1.23 -24.22 9.02
C GLU A 15 -1.49 -23.73 10.43
N LYS A 16 -0.43 -23.53 11.23
CA LYS A 16 -0.52 -23.03 12.60
C LYS A 16 -0.24 -21.54 12.71
N TYR A 17 -0.10 -20.85 11.58
CA TYR A 17 0.15 -19.42 11.59
C TYR A 17 -1.09 -18.69 12.12
N ASP A 18 -0.91 -18.00 13.24
CA ASP A 18 -1.95 -17.23 13.89
C ASP A 18 -1.63 -15.73 13.73
N LEU A 19 -2.52 -15.02 13.06
CA LEU A 19 -2.36 -13.59 12.76
C LEU A 19 -2.28 -12.74 14.03
N VAL A 20 -3.07 -13.08 15.05
CA VAL A 20 -3.12 -12.32 16.31
C VAL A 20 -1.85 -12.56 17.11
N GLU A 21 -1.37 -13.81 17.17
CA GLU A 21 -0.08 -14.11 17.78
C GLU A 21 1.08 -13.40 17.07
N GLU A 22 1.03 -13.29 15.73
CA GLU A 22 2.05 -12.53 14.99
C GLU A 22 1.98 -11.03 15.28
N VAL A 23 0.78 -10.43 15.30
CA VAL A 23 0.61 -9.01 15.68
C VAL A 23 1.18 -8.75 17.08
N VAL A 24 0.87 -9.61 18.06
CA VAL A 24 1.41 -9.50 19.42
C VAL A 24 2.94 -9.66 19.44
N LYS A 25 3.51 -10.47 18.56
CA LYS A 25 4.96 -10.63 18.42
C LYS A 25 5.62 -9.41 17.79
N ILE A 26 5.00 -8.81 16.78
CA ILE A 26 5.45 -7.57 16.15
C ILE A 26 5.45 -6.43 17.17
N GLU A 27 4.39 -6.29 17.96
CA GLU A 27 4.33 -5.30 19.04
C GLU A 27 5.46 -5.49 20.06
N LYS A 28 5.71 -6.73 20.49
CA LYS A 28 6.83 -7.01 21.41
C LYS A 28 8.18 -6.65 20.81
N LEU A 29 8.36 -6.78 19.50
CA LEU A 29 9.59 -6.38 18.84
C LEU A 29 9.74 -4.86 18.77
N LEU A 30 8.64 -4.12 18.64
CA LEU A 30 8.66 -2.65 18.70
C LEU A 30 9.09 -2.13 20.08
N ASP A 31 8.77 -2.87 21.14
CA ASP A 31 9.19 -2.58 22.51
C ASP A 31 10.68 -2.92 22.79
N GLU A 32 11.42 -3.49 21.83
CA GLU A 32 12.86 -3.78 21.98
C GLU A 32 13.73 -2.61 21.53
N ASP A 33 14.81 -2.36 22.28
CA ASP A 33 15.84 -1.40 21.90
C ASP A 33 16.50 -1.86 20.60
N MET A 34 16.18 -1.18 19.49
CA MET A 34 16.59 -1.61 18.15
C MET A 34 17.44 -0.59 17.42
N ILE A 35 17.51 0.64 17.93
CA ILE A 35 18.28 1.74 17.36
C ILE A 35 19.37 2.16 18.33
N THR A 36 20.61 2.22 17.84
CA THR A 36 21.77 2.62 18.62
C THR A 36 22.39 3.87 18.00
N THR A 37 22.60 4.91 18.80
CA THR A 37 23.27 6.15 18.38
C THR A 37 24.74 6.13 18.79
N TYR A 38 25.56 6.84 18.03
CA TYR A 38 26.98 6.95 18.32
C TYR A 38 27.43 8.40 18.29
N GLU A 39 28.29 8.74 19.24
CA GLU A 39 28.89 10.06 19.37
C GLU A 39 30.39 10.00 19.07
N PHE A 40 30.90 11.07 18.44
CA PHE A 40 32.32 11.26 18.21
C PHE A 40 32.93 12.14 19.31
N ASP A 41 33.83 11.57 20.11
CA ASP A 41 34.62 12.37 21.06
C ASP A 41 35.83 12.99 20.35
N GLU A 42 35.76 14.30 20.11
CA GLU A 42 36.85 15.09 19.52
C GLU A 42 38.17 14.98 20.29
N LYS A 43 38.14 14.75 21.62
CA LYS A 43 39.34 14.69 22.45
C LYS A 43 40.07 13.37 22.31
N SER A 44 39.35 12.26 22.25
CA SER A 44 39.94 10.92 22.10
C SER A 44 40.05 10.46 20.64
N GLY A 45 39.35 11.12 19.71
CA GLY A 45 39.27 10.74 18.30
C GLY A 45 38.56 9.40 18.10
N LYS A 46 37.70 8.99 19.04
CA LYS A 46 36.99 7.71 19.03
C LYS A 46 35.49 7.91 18.95
N ILE A 47 34.83 6.95 18.32
CA ILE A 47 33.38 6.81 18.31
C ILE A 47 33.01 5.86 19.45
N TYR A 48 32.02 6.24 20.25
CA TYR A 48 31.43 5.39 21.27
C TYR A 48 29.92 5.34 21.11
N GLU A 49 29.35 4.24 21.58
CA GLU A 49 27.91 4.07 21.70
C GLU A 49 27.36 5.05 22.74
N SER A 50 26.35 5.83 22.35
CA SER A 50 25.75 6.85 23.20
C SER A 50 24.53 6.28 23.90
N ASP A 51 23.47 6.04 23.13
CA ASP A 51 22.16 5.67 23.66
C ASP A 51 21.50 4.61 22.78
N GLU A 52 20.64 3.82 23.40
CA GLU A 52 19.79 2.83 22.75
C GLU A 52 18.33 3.28 22.86
N PHE A 53 17.57 3.07 21.78
CA PHE A 53 16.18 3.48 21.67
C PHE A 53 15.34 2.36 21.05
N ILE A 54 14.09 2.26 21.51
CA ILE A 54 13.03 1.67 20.68
C ILE A 54 12.78 2.56 19.46
N LEU A 55 12.31 1.97 18.37
CA LEU A 55 12.16 2.68 17.09
C LEU A 55 11.24 3.89 17.18
N GLU A 56 10.13 3.76 17.91
CA GLU A 56 9.13 4.83 18.02
C GLU A 56 9.69 6.03 18.78
N ASP A 57 10.34 5.81 19.92
CA ASP A 57 10.96 6.88 20.72
C ASP A 57 12.04 7.62 19.93
N PHE A 58 12.87 6.88 19.17
CA PHE A 58 13.87 7.51 18.30
C PHE A 58 13.22 8.40 17.22
N VAL A 59 12.17 7.91 16.56
CA VAL A 59 11.45 8.70 15.56
C VAL A 59 10.79 9.90 16.22
N ASP A 60 10.19 9.74 17.39
CA ASP A 60 9.54 10.81 18.14
C ASP A 60 10.50 11.95 18.47
N GLU A 61 11.65 11.60 19.03
CA GLU A 61 12.63 12.56 19.52
C GLU A 61 13.37 13.27 18.38
N PHE A 62 13.74 12.55 17.32
CA PHE A 62 14.68 13.07 16.32
C PHE A 62 14.08 13.31 14.94
N LEU A 63 12.97 12.65 14.57
CA LEU A 63 12.54 12.59 13.16
C LEU A 63 11.09 13.01 12.91
N LEU A 64 10.21 12.99 13.91
CA LEU A 64 8.77 13.13 13.71
C LEU A 64 8.40 14.48 13.07
N TYR A 65 9.12 15.54 13.44
CA TYR A 65 8.94 16.88 12.86
C TYR A 65 9.22 16.95 11.34
N LYS A 66 9.92 15.96 10.77
CA LYS A 66 10.18 15.87 9.32
C LYS A 66 9.06 15.17 8.57
N TRP A 67 8.16 14.47 9.25
CA TRP A 67 7.13 13.69 8.57
C TRP A 67 6.03 14.59 8.01
N LYS A 68 6.02 14.75 6.67
CA LYS A 68 5.05 15.60 5.95
C LYS A 68 3.58 15.32 6.30
N HIS A 69 3.26 14.06 6.62
CA HIS A 69 1.89 13.62 6.91
C HIS A 69 1.55 13.55 8.39
N CYS A 70 2.47 13.97 9.28
CA CYS A 70 2.24 14.00 10.74
C CYS A 70 1.12 14.97 11.16
N ARG A 71 0.63 15.82 10.23
CA ARG A 71 -0.41 16.83 10.46
C ARG A 71 -0.03 17.76 11.62
N ASN A 72 -0.70 17.63 12.75
CA ASN A 72 -0.51 18.45 13.95
C ASN A 72 -0.16 17.60 15.18
N TYR A 73 0.14 16.32 14.98
CA TYR A 73 0.59 15.43 16.06
C TYR A 73 2.04 15.72 16.38
N ILE A 74 2.38 15.66 17.67
CA ILE A 74 3.72 15.98 18.16
C ILE A 74 4.38 14.80 18.87
N THR A 75 3.63 13.72 19.11
CA THR A 75 4.16 12.48 19.65
C THR A 75 3.62 11.26 18.92
N TYR A 76 4.39 10.17 18.86
CA TYR A 76 3.88 8.88 18.36
C TYR A 76 2.69 8.36 19.20
N ALA A 77 2.67 8.65 20.51
CA ALA A 77 1.58 8.28 21.40
C ALA A 77 0.24 8.90 20.97
N GLU A 78 0.23 10.18 20.60
CA GLU A 78 -0.96 10.85 20.03
C GLU A 78 -1.43 10.17 18.74
N ILE A 79 -0.50 9.74 17.89
CA ILE A 79 -0.81 9.05 16.63
C ILE A 79 -1.42 7.67 16.90
N ARG A 80 -0.82 6.90 17.83
CA ARG A 80 -1.36 5.59 18.25
C ARG A 80 -2.77 5.72 18.83
N ASP A 81 -3.03 6.78 19.60
CA ASP A 81 -4.34 7.02 20.20
C ASP A 81 -5.39 7.39 19.14
N VAL A 82 -5.08 8.29 18.20
CA VAL A 82 -6.02 8.65 17.13
C VAL A 82 -6.35 7.48 16.20
N LEU A 83 -5.36 6.61 15.96
CA LEU A 83 -5.54 5.40 15.16
C LEU A 83 -6.12 4.22 15.95
N ASN A 84 -6.45 4.40 17.23
CA ASN A 84 -6.91 3.36 18.16
C ASN A 84 -5.97 2.13 18.25
N ILE A 85 -4.67 2.29 17.96
CA ILE A 85 -3.68 1.21 17.96
C ILE A 85 -3.54 0.61 19.37
N ASN A 86 -3.50 1.46 20.40
CA ASN A 86 -3.36 1.01 21.78
C ASN A 86 -4.54 0.13 22.22
N GLU A 87 -5.76 0.45 21.79
CA GLU A 87 -6.94 -0.36 22.08
C GLU A 87 -6.92 -1.69 21.31
N PHE A 88 -6.63 -1.64 20.01
CA PHE A 88 -6.49 -2.80 19.13
C PHE A 88 -5.46 -3.81 19.70
N ILE A 89 -4.25 -3.36 20.02
CA ILE A 89 -3.21 -4.23 20.59
C ILE A 89 -3.64 -4.84 21.93
N ASN A 90 -4.35 -4.10 22.77
CA ASN A 90 -4.89 -4.62 24.01
C ASN A 90 -5.93 -5.72 23.78
N TYR A 91 -6.77 -5.59 22.74
CA TYR A 91 -7.69 -6.66 22.35
C TYR A 91 -6.95 -7.91 21.85
N CYS A 92 -5.92 -7.75 21.02
CA CYS A 92 -5.08 -8.85 20.58
C CYS A 92 -4.42 -9.57 21.78
N LYS A 93 -3.78 -8.83 22.68
CA LYS A 93 -3.11 -9.38 23.88
C LYS A 93 -4.07 -10.14 24.81
N ARG A 94 -5.35 -9.77 24.85
CA ARG A 94 -6.39 -10.40 25.69
C ARG A 94 -7.16 -11.51 24.97
N GLY A 95 -6.91 -11.75 23.69
CA GLY A 95 -7.66 -12.73 22.89
C GLY A 95 -9.10 -12.30 22.59
N TYR A 96 -9.38 -11.00 22.57
CA TYR A 96 -10.69 -10.42 22.24
C TYR A 96 -10.76 -9.83 20.84
N PHE A 97 -9.73 -10.02 20.02
CA PHE A 97 -9.70 -9.51 18.65
C PHE A 97 -10.88 -10.08 17.85
N SER A 98 -11.60 -9.18 17.19
CA SER A 98 -12.86 -9.43 16.48
C SER A 98 -12.65 -10.16 15.14
N GLY A 99 -11.41 -10.21 14.64
CA GLY A 99 -11.11 -10.71 13.29
C GLY A 99 -11.09 -9.62 12.22
N ASP A 100 -11.17 -8.34 12.60
CA ASP A 100 -11.17 -7.24 11.64
C ASP A 100 -9.78 -7.02 11.01
N LEU A 101 -9.64 -7.43 9.75
CA LEU A 101 -8.41 -7.29 8.99
C LEU A 101 -7.99 -5.82 8.82
N GLU A 102 -8.95 -4.89 8.79
CA GLU A 102 -8.66 -3.46 8.63
C GLU A 102 -7.84 -2.91 9.81
N GLU A 103 -8.11 -3.37 11.04
CA GLU A 103 -7.32 -2.98 12.22
C GLU A 103 -5.86 -3.47 12.12
N ILE A 104 -5.66 -4.69 11.62
CA ILE A 104 -4.31 -5.25 11.37
C ILE A 104 -3.59 -4.41 10.30
N ILE A 105 -4.28 -4.11 9.19
CA ILE A 105 -3.69 -3.34 8.08
C ILE A 105 -3.30 -1.93 8.57
N ASN A 106 -4.18 -1.24 9.29
CA ASN A 106 -3.89 0.09 9.85
C ASN A 106 -2.68 0.08 10.78
N TYR A 107 -2.59 -0.93 11.65
CA TYR A 107 -1.45 -1.09 12.55
C TYR A 107 -0.14 -1.34 11.78
N ILE A 108 -0.14 -2.24 10.80
CA ILE A 108 1.06 -2.53 10.01
C ILE A 108 1.48 -1.33 9.14
N GLU A 109 0.52 -0.63 8.54
CA GLU A 109 0.78 0.60 7.77
C GLU A 109 1.40 1.69 8.64
N TYR A 110 0.92 1.87 9.87
CA TYR A 110 1.51 2.78 10.84
C TYR A 110 3.00 2.47 11.05
N ILE A 111 3.33 1.22 11.39
CA ILE A 111 4.72 0.81 11.66
C ILE A 111 5.60 1.03 10.42
N LEU A 112 5.10 0.67 9.24
CA LEU A 112 5.83 0.85 7.99
C LEU A 112 6.11 2.33 7.68
N ASN A 113 5.21 3.24 8.06
CA ASN A 113 5.47 4.67 7.95
C ASN A 113 6.50 5.17 8.97
N ILE A 114 6.50 4.65 10.20
CA ILE A 114 7.57 4.93 11.18
C ILE A 114 8.93 4.45 10.65
N ILE A 115 9.00 3.22 10.14
CA ILE A 115 10.18 2.67 9.46
C ILE A 115 10.61 3.56 8.29
N ASN A 116 9.66 4.01 7.48
CA ASN A 116 9.93 4.86 6.33
C ASN A 116 10.58 6.20 6.71
N ILE A 117 10.08 6.84 7.76
CA ILE A 117 10.64 8.09 8.30
C ILE A 117 12.06 7.85 8.79
N TYR A 118 12.27 6.78 9.57
CA TYR A 118 13.58 6.39 10.06
C TYR A 118 14.57 6.18 8.92
N GLU A 119 14.25 5.33 7.94
CA GLU A 119 15.13 5.05 6.81
C GLU A 119 15.43 6.28 5.94
N THR A 120 14.47 7.19 5.81
CA THR A 120 14.62 8.39 4.97
C THR A 120 15.52 9.44 5.64
N TYR A 121 15.44 9.61 6.96
CA TYR A 121 16.05 10.76 7.65
C TYR A 121 17.09 10.43 8.72
N LYS A 122 17.33 9.15 9.06
CA LYS A 122 18.31 8.76 10.11
C LYS A 122 19.70 9.37 9.91
N SER A 123 20.17 9.43 8.67
CA SER A 123 21.49 9.96 8.32
C SER A 123 21.60 11.49 8.42
N GLU A 124 20.48 12.21 8.55
CA GLU A 124 20.47 13.67 8.61
C GLU A 124 20.47 14.20 10.05
N CYS A 125 20.16 13.37 11.03
CA CYS A 125 19.87 13.83 12.39
C CYS A 125 21.00 13.58 13.37
N ILE A 126 21.73 12.47 13.22
CA ILE A 126 22.85 12.10 14.08
C ILE A 126 23.98 11.54 13.19
N ASP A 127 25.23 11.81 13.56
CA ASP A 127 26.43 11.46 12.79
C ASP A 127 26.49 9.97 12.43
N ARG A 128 26.07 9.10 13.36
CA ARG A 128 25.97 7.66 13.12
C ARG A 128 24.86 7.04 13.96
N VAL A 129 23.98 6.32 13.28
CA VAL A 129 22.86 5.56 13.84
C VAL A 129 22.86 4.20 13.18
N GLU A 130 22.71 3.14 13.98
CA GLU A 130 22.65 1.76 13.49
C GLU A 130 21.42 1.05 14.05
N SER A 131 20.76 0.26 13.20
CA SER A 131 19.71 -0.65 13.61
C SER A 131 20.28 -2.04 13.87
N ASN A 132 19.77 -2.74 14.88
CA ASN A 132 20.24 -4.08 15.26
C ASN A 132 19.38 -5.21 14.67
N GLN A 133 19.65 -6.46 15.09
CA GLN A 133 18.93 -7.64 14.60
C GLN A 133 17.42 -7.64 14.85
N PHE A 134 16.92 -6.94 15.88
CA PHE A 134 15.49 -6.88 16.18
C PHE A 134 14.75 -6.10 15.10
N TYR A 135 15.37 -5.06 14.56
CA TYR A 135 14.86 -4.30 13.42
C TYR A 135 14.70 -5.18 12.17
N ASP A 136 15.72 -5.99 11.85
CA ASP A 136 15.66 -6.92 10.72
C ASP A 136 14.56 -7.98 10.91
N ILE A 137 14.39 -8.47 12.14
CA ILE A 137 13.35 -9.44 12.49
C ILE A 137 11.95 -8.80 12.38
N LEU A 138 11.80 -7.55 12.81
CA LEU A 138 10.55 -6.78 12.71
C LEU A 138 10.11 -6.69 11.25
N ILE A 139 10.98 -6.19 10.36
CA ILE A 139 10.69 -6.07 8.93
C ILE A 139 10.33 -7.43 8.32
N ARG A 140 11.09 -8.47 8.66
CA ARG A 140 10.81 -9.83 8.16
C ARG A 140 9.44 -10.32 8.60
N ASN A 141 9.07 -10.13 9.87
CA ASN A 141 7.79 -10.60 10.41
C ASN A 141 6.61 -9.83 9.81
N ILE A 142 6.75 -8.51 9.61
CA ILE A 142 5.77 -7.70 8.89
C ILE A 142 5.55 -8.25 7.47
N ASN A 143 6.62 -8.50 6.72
CA ASN A 143 6.51 -9.05 5.37
C ASN A 143 5.85 -10.43 5.34
N ILE A 144 6.18 -11.31 6.29
CA ILE A 144 5.53 -12.62 6.42
C ILE A 144 4.04 -12.46 6.70
N LEU A 145 3.65 -11.53 7.59
CA LEU A 145 2.25 -11.26 7.89
C LEU A 145 1.50 -10.77 6.65
N LEU A 146 2.04 -9.78 5.95
CA LEU A 146 1.46 -9.26 4.71
C LEU A 146 1.28 -10.38 3.66
N ASP A 147 2.27 -11.25 3.50
CA ASP A 147 2.19 -12.41 2.60
C ASP A 147 1.05 -13.38 2.98
N HIS A 148 0.80 -13.59 4.27
CA HIS A 148 -0.28 -14.48 4.73
C HIS A 148 -1.67 -13.92 4.48
N ILE A 149 -1.83 -12.60 4.50
CA ILE A 149 -3.11 -11.93 4.24
C ILE A 149 -3.29 -11.54 2.76
N ASN A 150 -2.31 -11.83 1.88
CA ASN A 150 -2.28 -11.42 0.47
C ASN A 150 -2.16 -9.90 0.26
N TYR A 151 -1.41 -9.21 1.12
CA TYR A 151 -1.12 -7.79 1.01
C TYR A 151 0.37 -7.54 0.76
N GLU A 152 0.70 -6.34 0.33
CA GLU A 152 2.07 -5.85 0.18
C GLU A 152 2.17 -4.37 0.57
N SER A 153 3.37 -3.93 0.92
CA SER A 153 3.66 -2.51 1.17
C SER A 153 4.22 -1.85 -0.09
N LYS A 154 3.67 -0.70 -0.48
CA LYS A 154 4.19 0.14 -1.58
C LYS A 154 4.69 1.46 -1.03
N LYS A 155 5.97 1.75 -1.23
CA LYS A 155 6.61 3.02 -0.85
C LYS A 155 6.48 4.03 -1.97
N PHE A 156 6.07 5.25 -1.63
CA PHE A 156 5.95 6.37 -2.56
C PHE A 156 6.91 7.47 -2.13
N GLU A 157 8.07 7.56 -2.79
CA GLU A 157 9.13 8.51 -2.44
C GLU A 157 8.67 9.97 -2.56
N SER A 158 7.96 10.32 -3.64
CA SER A 158 7.47 11.70 -3.86
C SER A 158 6.47 12.15 -2.79
N GLU A 159 5.67 11.20 -2.32
CA GLU A 159 4.65 11.41 -1.31
C GLU A 159 5.15 11.16 0.11
N GLU A 160 6.37 10.66 0.31
CA GLU A 160 6.94 10.28 1.61
C GLU A 160 6.00 9.45 2.49
N LYS A 161 5.38 8.42 1.89
CA LYS A 161 4.46 7.52 2.58
C LYS A 161 4.57 6.09 2.09
N VAL A 162 4.18 5.16 2.95
CA VAL A 162 4.02 3.75 2.62
C VAL A 162 2.55 3.39 2.76
N LEU A 163 1.99 2.72 1.77
CA LEU A 163 0.63 2.18 1.83
C LEU A 163 0.66 0.65 1.83
N VAL A 164 -0.26 0.04 2.57
CA VAL A 164 -0.49 -1.41 2.57
C VAL A 164 -1.71 -1.72 1.71
N VAL A 165 -1.51 -2.49 0.64
CA VAL A 165 -2.55 -2.77 -0.36
C VAL A 165 -2.64 -4.26 -0.67
N GLU A 166 -3.82 -4.71 -1.08
CA GLU A 166 -3.99 -6.09 -1.53
C GLU A 166 -3.13 -6.36 -2.77
N LYS A 167 -2.48 -7.52 -2.82
CA LYS A 167 -1.70 -7.94 -3.97
C LYS A 167 -2.59 -8.10 -5.18
N ASN A 168 -2.40 -7.21 -6.15
CA ASN A 168 -3.09 -7.27 -7.43
C ASN A 168 -2.06 -7.14 -8.57
N PRO A 169 -1.83 -8.22 -9.34
CA PRO A 169 -0.86 -8.21 -10.44
C PRO A 169 -1.18 -7.17 -11.52
N ALA A 170 -2.46 -6.92 -11.82
CA ALA A 170 -2.85 -5.93 -12.83
C ALA A 170 -2.50 -4.51 -12.36
N VAL A 171 -2.77 -4.19 -11.09
CA VAL A 171 -2.44 -2.90 -10.48
C VAL A 171 -0.93 -2.69 -10.45
N THR A 172 -0.17 -3.72 -10.04
CA THR A 172 1.29 -3.65 -10.04
C THR A 172 1.84 -3.43 -11.45
N SER A 173 1.36 -4.18 -12.45
CA SER A 173 1.80 -3.99 -13.83
C SER A 173 1.44 -2.61 -14.38
N VAL A 174 0.25 -2.08 -14.08
CA VAL A 174 -0.13 -0.73 -14.52
C VAL A 174 0.71 0.34 -13.81
N ALA A 175 0.95 0.20 -12.51
CA ALA A 175 1.78 1.11 -11.72
C ALA A 175 3.23 1.19 -12.24
N GLU A 176 3.75 0.13 -12.85
CA GLU A 176 5.07 0.09 -13.51
C GLU A 176 5.09 0.73 -14.92
N ILE A 177 3.92 0.87 -15.57
CA ILE A 177 3.79 1.41 -16.93
C ILE A 177 3.58 2.93 -16.92
N VAL A 178 2.85 3.44 -15.93
CA VAL A 178 2.44 4.85 -15.84
C VAL A 178 3.47 5.70 -15.08
N GLU A 179 3.35 7.02 -15.22
CA GLU A 179 4.15 7.99 -14.47
C GLU A 179 3.87 7.96 -12.95
N ASP A 180 4.87 8.35 -12.15
CA ASP A 180 4.85 8.23 -10.68
C ASP A 180 3.59 8.79 -10.01
N ASP A 181 3.10 9.98 -10.43
CA ASP A 181 1.87 10.59 -9.89
C ASP A 181 0.63 9.72 -10.14
N LEU A 182 0.53 9.11 -11.33
CA LEU A 182 -0.59 8.23 -11.67
C LEU A 182 -0.40 6.83 -11.06
N SER A 183 0.84 6.38 -10.91
CA SER A 183 1.20 5.12 -10.25
C SER A 183 0.74 5.13 -8.79
N PHE A 184 0.97 6.23 -8.09
CA PHE A 184 0.43 6.46 -6.75
C PHE A 184 -1.10 6.31 -6.72
N LYS A 185 -1.82 7.02 -7.59
CA LYS A 185 -3.29 7.00 -7.64
C LYS A 185 -3.86 5.61 -7.97
N VAL A 186 -3.20 4.88 -8.87
CA VAL A 186 -3.57 3.49 -9.21
C VAL A 186 -3.49 2.60 -7.98
N ILE A 187 -2.40 2.66 -7.23
CA ILE A 187 -2.27 1.84 -6.02
C ILE A 187 -3.22 2.33 -4.92
N GLU A 188 -3.34 3.65 -4.73
CA GLU A 188 -4.21 4.29 -3.75
C GLU A 188 -5.68 3.87 -3.94
N TYR A 189 -6.16 3.68 -5.17
CA TYR A 189 -7.55 3.28 -5.45
C TYR A 189 -7.97 2.01 -4.70
N ASN A 190 -7.06 1.05 -4.57
CA ASN A 190 -7.30 -0.23 -3.90
C ASN A 190 -7.07 -0.20 -2.39
N HIS A 191 -6.69 0.96 -1.84
CA HIS A 191 -6.48 1.10 -0.41
C HIS A 191 -7.82 1.01 0.34
N HIS A 192 -7.87 0.26 1.45
CA HIS A 192 -9.12 0.00 2.20
C HIS A 192 -9.77 1.29 2.71
N LEU A 193 -8.97 2.31 3.07
CA LEU A 193 -9.51 3.62 3.50
C LEU A 193 -10.26 4.39 2.40
N LEU A 194 -10.15 3.98 1.12
CA LEU A 194 -10.95 4.57 0.05
C LEU A 194 -12.32 3.92 -0.14
N LYS A 195 -12.61 2.83 0.57
CA LYS A 195 -13.94 2.21 0.56
C LYS A 195 -14.98 3.22 1.05
N GLY A 196 -16.03 3.43 0.26
CA GLY A 196 -17.06 4.45 0.50
C GLY A 196 -16.63 5.89 0.20
N ASN A 197 -15.37 6.17 -0.16
CA ASN A 197 -14.90 7.51 -0.50
C ASN A 197 -15.07 7.79 -2.01
N LEU A 198 -16.32 8.01 -2.42
CA LEU A 198 -16.70 8.23 -3.81
C LEU A 198 -16.00 9.43 -4.46
N ASP A 199 -15.81 10.53 -3.72
CA ASP A 199 -15.16 11.72 -4.25
C ASP A 199 -13.70 11.45 -4.60
N ARG A 200 -12.95 10.80 -3.70
CA ARG A 200 -11.55 10.46 -3.96
C ARG A 200 -11.40 9.41 -5.06
N LYS A 201 -12.25 8.37 -5.06
CA LYS A 201 -12.30 7.38 -6.14
C LYS A 201 -12.57 8.04 -7.51
N LYS A 202 -13.50 8.98 -7.57
CA LYS A 202 -13.79 9.75 -8.79
C LYS A 202 -12.61 10.62 -9.25
N GLU A 203 -11.87 11.24 -8.35
CA GLU A 203 -10.66 11.99 -8.70
C GLU A 203 -9.61 11.11 -9.35
N ILE A 204 -9.36 9.92 -8.79
CA ILE A 204 -8.43 8.93 -9.35
C ILE A 204 -8.91 8.46 -10.73
N LEU A 205 -10.20 8.13 -10.87
CA LEU A 205 -10.79 7.69 -12.13
C LEU A 205 -10.69 8.74 -13.23
N LYS A 206 -10.77 10.03 -12.89
CA LYS A 206 -10.55 11.12 -13.86
C LYS A 206 -9.09 11.18 -14.32
N ALA A 207 -8.13 11.06 -13.40
CA ALA A 207 -6.72 11.04 -13.76
C ALA A 207 -6.38 9.85 -14.68
N LEU A 208 -6.97 8.67 -14.39
CA LEU A 208 -6.85 7.49 -15.24
C LEU A 208 -7.55 7.68 -16.60
N ALA A 209 -8.73 8.28 -16.62
CA ALA A 209 -9.44 8.61 -17.85
C ALA A 209 -8.59 9.48 -18.78
N ASP A 210 -7.96 10.53 -18.26
CA ASP A 210 -7.08 11.43 -19.04
C ASP A 210 -5.89 10.67 -19.65
N LYS A 211 -5.40 9.62 -18.97
CA LYS A 211 -4.36 8.73 -19.49
C LYS A 211 -4.87 7.77 -20.57
N VAL A 212 -6.09 7.25 -20.41
CA VAL A 212 -6.66 6.22 -21.29
C VAL A 212 -7.29 6.82 -22.56
N GLU A 213 -7.87 8.02 -22.50
CA GLU A 213 -8.52 8.68 -23.64
C GLU A 213 -7.64 8.70 -24.91
N PRO A 214 -6.35 9.10 -24.85
CA PRO A 214 -5.45 9.09 -26.01
C PRO A 214 -5.12 7.70 -26.55
N LEU A 215 -5.31 6.64 -25.75
CA LEU A 215 -4.96 5.27 -26.13
C LEU A 215 -6.07 4.58 -26.93
N THR A 216 -7.30 5.11 -26.87
CA THR A 216 -8.53 4.48 -27.39
C THR A 216 -8.45 4.04 -28.85
N GLU A 217 -7.69 4.74 -29.70
CA GLU A 217 -7.51 4.36 -31.12
C GLU A 217 -6.74 3.04 -31.30
N ASN A 218 -5.89 2.68 -30.36
CA ASN A 218 -5.08 1.46 -30.38
C ASN A 218 -5.73 0.29 -29.63
N LEU A 219 -6.82 0.52 -28.90
CA LEU A 219 -7.51 -0.49 -28.11
C LEU A 219 -8.40 -1.39 -28.98
N ASP A 220 -8.86 -2.50 -28.41
CA ASP A 220 -9.97 -3.23 -29.00
C ASP A 220 -11.22 -2.32 -29.12
N LYS A 221 -12.01 -2.49 -30.18
CA LYS A 221 -13.16 -1.64 -30.46
C LYS A 221 -14.24 -1.75 -29.39
N GLN A 222 -14.47 -2.95 -28.86
CA GLN A 222 -15.44 -3.17 -27.79
C GLN A 222 -14.94 -2.51 -26.51
N LEU A 223 -13.66 -2.71 -26.18
CA LEU A 223 -13.05 -2.11 -25.00
C LEU A 223 -13.11 -0.57 -25.02
N ALA A 224 -12.76 0.05 -26.14
CA ALA A 224 -12.85 1.50 -26.31
C ALA A 224 -14.30 2.02 -26.21
N SER A 225 -15.26 1.25 -26.74
CA SER A 225 -16.69 1.57 -26.65
C SER A 225 -17.19 1.51 -25.21
N ASP A 226 -16.84 0.46 -24.47
CA ASP A 226 -17.27 0.27 -23.08
C ASP A 226 -16.64 1.32 -22.16
N PHE A 227 -15.35 1.64 -22.37
CA PHE A 227 -14.69 2.75 -21.69
C PHE A 227 -15.45 4.07 -21.92
N GLY A 228 -15.67 4.43 -23.19
CA GLY A 228 -16.39 5.65 -23.54
C GLY A 228 -17.82 5.67 -22.97
N PHE A 229 -18.48 4.52 -22.89
CA PHE A 229 -19.78 4.39 -22.26
C PHE A 229 -19.70 4.72 -20.76
N LEU A 230 -18.85 4.04 -19.98
CA LEU A 230 -18.78 4.24 -18.52
C LEU A 230 -18.46 5.70 -18.16
N LEU A 231 -17.42 6.30 -18.73
CA LEU A 231 -16.99 7.67 -18.39
C LEU A 231 -18.09 8.73 -18.57
N ASN A 232 -18.92 8.56 -19.59
CA ASN A 232 -20.00 9.47 -19.94
C ASN A 232 -21.30 9.22 -19.14
N ASN A 233 -21.39 8.09 -18.44
CA ASN A 233 -22.64 7.63 -17.82
C ASN A 233 -22.60 7.59 -16.29
N ILE A 234 -21.43 7.59 -15.65
CA ILE A 234 -21.30 7.31 -14.22
C ILE A 234 -20.67 8.47 -13.43
N ASN A 235 -20.90 9.71 -13.84
CA ASN A 235 -20.45 10.90 -13.10
C ASN A 235 -18.91 11.06 -13.00
N ILE A 236 -18.13 10.46 -13.91
CA ILE A 236 -16.67 10.63 -13.98
C ILE A 236 -16.33 11.85 -14.85
N ARG A 237 -16.64 11.80 -16.16
CA ARG A 237 -16.28 12.85 -17.13
C ARG A 237 -17.17 14.08 -17.04
N HIS A 238 -18.45 13.86 -16.82
CA HIS A 238 -19.46 14.90 -16.75
C HIS A 238 -20.17 14.83 -15.41
N ASN A 239 -20.66 15.97 -14.91
CA ASN A 239 -21.56 15.96 -13.77
C ASN A 239 -22.88 15.30 -14.22
N ASN A 240 -23.11 14.05 -13.81
CA ASN A 240 -24.33 13.31 -14.10
C ASN A 240 -25.37 13.39 -12.97
N LEU A 241 -25.05 14.08 -11.87
CA LEU A 241 -25.98 14.34 -10.77
C LEU A 241 -26.88 15.55 -11.07
N GLU A 242 -26.35 16.55 -11.77
CA GLU A 242 -27.03 17.82 -12.02
C GLU A 242 -26.77 18.39 -13.41
N GLY A 243 -27.59 19.36 -13.81
CA GLY A 243 -27.39 20.13 -15.04
C GLY A 243 -27.69 19.36 -16.33
N LYS A 244 -27.03 19.77 -17.43
CA LYS A 244 -27.33 19.28 -18.79
C LYS A 244 -27.07 17.79 -19.00
N HIS A 245 -26.13 17.22 -18.24
CA HIS A 245 -25.76 15.81 -18.34
C HIS A 245 -26.39 14.95 -17.25
N LYS A 246 -27.37 15.48 -16.51
CA LYS A 246 -28.09 14.77 -15.45
C LYS A 246 -28.67 13.44 -15.96
N LYS A 247 -28.48 12.38 -15.19
CA LYS A 247 -29.08 11.07 -15.45
C LYS A 247 -29.83 10.61 -14.22
N ASP A 248 -31.15 10.47 -14.35
CA ASP A 248 -32.02 10.19 -13.21
C ASP A 248 -31.67 8.87 -12.49
N TYR A 249 -31.14 7.87 -13.20
CA TYR A 249 -30.72 6.63 -12.56
C TYR A 249 -29.46 6.80 -11.69
N ILE A 250 -28.51 7.67 -12.05
CA ILE A 250 -27.33 7.99 -11.21
C ILE A 250 -27.77 8.80 -9.98
N VAL A 251 -28.71 9.72 -10.15
CA VAL A 251 -29.19 10.59 -9.06
C VAL A 251 -29.93 9.81 -7.98
N ASN A 252 -30.58 8.70 -8.34
CA ASN A 252 -31.32 7.85 -7.42
C ASN A 252 -30.53 6.59 -6.99
N MET A 253 -29.31 6.41 -7.51
CA MET A 253 -28.44 5.29 -7.18
C MET A 253 -27.97 5.40 -5.73
N GLN A 254 -27.81 4.27 -5.05
CA GLN A 254 -27.17 4.26 -3.74
C GLN A 254 -25.65 4.42 -3.90
N ASP A 255 -25.00 5.01 -2.91
CA ASP A 255 -23.56 5.28 -2.96
C ASP A 255 -22.75 3.97 -3.13
N GLU A 256 -23.20 2.88 -2.50
CA GLU A 256 -22.57 1.57 -2.65
C GLU A 256 -22.69 1.01 -4.07
N GLU A 257 -23.84 1.20 -4.73
CA GLU A 257 -24.04 0.78 -6.12
C GLU A 257 -23.21 1.63 -7.08
N LEU A 258 -23.06 2.92 -6.81
CA LEU A 258 -22.19 3.80 -7.59
C LEU A 258 -20.71 3.43 -7.41
N GLU A 259 -20.32 3.02 -6.20
CA GLU A 259 -18.97 2.54 -5.90
C GLU A 259 -18.63 1.26 -6.69
N GLU A 260 -19.56 0.31 -6.77
CA GLU A 260 -19.39 -0.90 -7.61
C GLU A 260 -19.14 -0.53 -9.09
N TRP A 261 -19.84 0.48 -9.60
CA TRP A 261 -19.66 0.95 -10.98
C TRP A 261 -18.31 1.67 -11.17
N TYR A 262 -17.83 2.35 -10.13
CA TYR A 262 -16.49 2.97 -10.11
C TYR A 262 -15.41 1.90 -10.15
N ASP A 263 -15.58 0.82 -9.38
CA ASP A 263 -14.66 -0.29 -9.35
C ASP A 263 -14.61 -1.03 -10.70
N GLU A 264 -15.75 -1.20 -11.38
CA GLU A 264 -15.78 -1.77 -12.73
C GLU A 264 -15.07 -0.85 -13.75
N ALA A 265 -15.32 0.46 -13.68
CA ALA A 265 -14.63 1.43 -14.54
C ALA A 265 -13.13 1.46 -14.30
N TYR A 266 -12.70 1.34 -13.03
CA TYR A 266 -11.31 1.25 -12.65
C TYR A 266 -10.64 0.01 -13.28
N GLN A 267 -11.22 -1.19 -13.11
CA GLN A 267 -10.68 -2.42 -13.72
C GLN A 267 -10.61 -2.31 -15.24
N LEU A 268 -11.63 -1.74 -15.88
CA LEU A 268 -11.64 -1.53 -17.33
C LEU A 268 -10.51 -0.60 -17.78
N MET A 269 -10.24 0.49 -17.05
CA MET A 269 -9.14 1.41 -17.35
C MET A 269 -7.77 0.75 -17.18
N LEU A 270 -7.57 -0.07 -16.15
CA LEU A 270 -6.34 -0.86 -15.98
C LEU A 270 -6.13 -1.78 -17.19
N LEU A 271 -7.19 -2.47 -17.63
CA LEU A 271 -7.15 -3.35 -18.80
C LEU A 271 -6.80 -2.58 -20.07
N CYS A 272 -7.36 -1.39 -20.29
CA CYS A 272 -7.02 -0.53 -21.43
C CYS A 272 -5.51 -0.22 -21.48
N ILE A 273 -4.90 0.12 -20.33
CA ILE A 273 -3.47 0.42 -20.25
C ILE A 273 -2.64 -0.82 -20.58
N LEU A 274 -2.99 -1.97 -20.01
CA LEU A 274 -2.29 -3.24 -20.24
C LEU A 274 -2.41 -3.73 -21.69
N GLU A 275 -3.58 -3.58 -22.32
CA GLU A 275 -3.77 -3.94 -23.73
C GLU A 275 -2.90 -3.08 -24.65
N ASN A 276 -2.87 -1.77 -24.39
CA ASN A 276 -2.04 -0.84 -25.15
C ASN A 276 -0.55 -1.17 -25.00
N GLU A 277 -0.09 -1.47 -23.79
CA GLU A 277 1.29 -1.92 -23.53
C GLU A 277 1.62 -3.22 -24.28
N TYR A 278 0.70 -4.20 -24.27
CA TYR A 278 0.87 -5.43 -25.03
C TYR A 278 1.05 -5.16 -26.53
N LYS A 279 0.15 -4.34 -27.13
CA LYS A 279 0.16 -4.04 -28.57
C LYS A 279 1.41 -3.27 -28.99
N ASN A 280 1.85 -2.30 -28.19
CA ASN A 280 2.98 -1.44 -28.55
C ASN A 280 4.35 -2.08 -28.30
N ASN A 281 4.51 -2.83 -27.19
CA ASN A 281 5.82 -3.29 -26.74
C ASN A 281 5.99 -4.82 -26.82
N SER A 282 5.00 -5.59 -26.37
CA SER A 282 5.13 -7.05 -26.27
C SER A 282 4.89 -7.76 -27.60
N GLN A 283 3.96 -7.26 -28.42
CA GLN A 283 3.58 -7.89 -29.68
C GLN A 283 4.75 -7.94 -30.67
N GLY A 284 5.58 -6.89 -30.70
CA GLY A 284 6.79 -6.83 -31.52
C GLY A 284 7.82 -7.89 -31.11
N LYS A 285 8.10 -8.00 -29.80
CA LYS A 285 9.01 -9.00 -29.24
C LYS A 285 8.55 -10.43 -29.57
N ILE A 286 7.26 -10.72 -29.42
CA ILE A 286 6.70 -12.03 -29.74
C ILE A 286 6.80 -12.35 -31.24
N LYS A 287 6.55 -11.37 -32.12
CA LYS A 287 6.73 -11.57 -33.57
C LYS A 287 8.18 -11.94 -33.91
N GLN A 288 9.15 -11.29 -33.26
CA GLN A 288 10.56 -11.60 -33.45
C GLN A 288 10.90 -13.01 -32.93
N LEU A 289 10.46 -13.37 -31.72
CA LEU A 289 10.65 -14.71 -31.17
C LEU A 289 10.07 -15.81 -32.08
N LYS A 290 8.88 -15.61 -32.63
CA LYS A 290 8.28 -16.53 -33.60
C LYS A 290 9.16 -16.67 -34.84
N LYS A 291 9.71 -15.56 -35.34
CA LYS A 291 10.61 -15.57 -36.49
C LYS A 291 11.91 -16.33 -36.19
N ASP A 292 12.45 -16.24 -34.98
CA ASP A 292 13.69 -16.90 -34.59
C ASP A 292 13.51 -18.40 -34.29
N MET A 293 12.30 -18.83 -33.90
CA MET A 293 11.99 -20.25 -33.65
C MET A 293 11.69 -21.06 -34.91
N PHE A 294 11.24 -20.40 -35.98
CA PHE A 294 10.78 -21.06 -37.21
C PHE A 294 11.60 -20.68 -38.45
N ASN A 295 12.75 -20.01 -38.27
CA ASN A 295 13.83 -19.89 -39.26
C ASN A 295 14.99 -20.81 -38.90
#